data_AF-A0A3M0YS27-F1
#
_entry.id   AF-A0A3M0YS27-F1
#
_cell.length_a   1.000
_cell.length_b   1.000
_cell.length_c   1.000
_cell.angle_alpha   90.00
_cell.angle_beta   90.00
_cell.angle_gamma   90.00
#
_symmetry.space_group_name_H-M   'P 1'
#
loop_
_entity.id
_entity.type
_entity.pdbx_description
1 polymer ?
#
loop_
_entity_poly.entity_id
_entity_poly.type
_entity_poly.pdbx_seq_one_letter_code
_entity_poly.pdbx_strand_id
1 'polypeptide(L)'
;EQSVERLNSGFGLMLLSDAAGDGILKTNQAVLAYSYRVRINRDVGLKFGIDAGVSQVALDWDRLVFLDQIDPLNGPVDPAGNPYPTQEVRPEELNKTWFDVGAGLLLYAPQFYVGLSAKHLTTPDQSFLGLNDNLQAGLPLRLSLHAGTELSFKTGNKRGWEAFVSPNVLLLRQGEFTQVNAGAYLGYGPVFAGTWYRHTLTNADAVIALVGFQKGVVKVGYSFDITVSELTLPGSGGAHELSVLFSFDKSEALQARHRASRYNDCFNMFR
;
A
#
# COMPACT_ATOMS: atom_id res chain seq x y z
N GLU A 1 10.96 -6.09 4.90
CA GLU A 1 11.74 -6.24 6.15
C GLU A 1 12.98 -7.08 5.86
N GLN A 2 14.11 -6.78 6.49
CA GLN A 2 15.25 -7.68 6.53
C GLN A 2 15.13 -8.54 7.79
N SER A 3 15.09 -9.87 7.63
CA SER A 3 15.04 -10.78 8.77
C SER A 3 16.42 -11.07 9.35
N VAL A 4 16.52 -11.08 10.67
CA VAL A 4 17.69 -11.48 11.44
C VAL A 4 17.34 -12.76 12.19
N GLU A 5 17.69 -13.92 11.60
CA GLU A 5 17.27 -15.24 12.10
C GLU A 5 17.67 -15.50 13.55
N ARG A 6 18.87 -15.06 13.98
CA ARG A 6 19.37 -15.27 15.35
C ARG A 6 18.47 -14.64 16.42
N LEU A 7 17.79 -13.54 16.08
CA LEU A 7 16.93 -12.80 17.00
C LEU A 7 15.45 -13.14 16.82
N ASN A 8 15.10 -13.95 15.82
CA ASN A 8 13.73 -14.11 15.34
C ASN A 8 13.03 -12.77 15.04
N SER A 9 13.82 -11.76 14.68
CA SER A 9 13.34 -10.39 14.49
C SER A 9 13.48 -9.96 13.03
N GLY A 10 12.59 -9.08 12.59
CA GLY A 10 12.69 -8.38 11.31
C GLY A 10 12.70 -6.88 11.53
N PHE A 11 13.45 -6.16 10.69
CA PHE A 11 13.49 -4.71 10.68
C PHE A 11 13.13 -4.18 9.29
N GLY A 12 12.37 -3.11 9.22
CA GLY A 12 11.95 -2.49 7.97
C GLY A 12 12.00 -0.97 8.05
N LEU A 13 12.26 -0.35 6.91
CA LEU A 13 12.12 1.07 6.68
C LEU A 13 11.24 1.25 5.44
N MET A 14 10.26 2.14 5.53
CA MET A 14 9.41 2.55 4.43
C MET A 14 9.49 4.07 4.30
N LEU A 15 9.74 4.54 3.08
CA LEU A 15 9.65 5.95 2.73
C LEU A 15 8.55 6.09 1.67
N LEU A 16 7.66 7.05 1.86
CA LEU A 16 6.57 7.37 0.95
C LEU A 16 6.62 8.86 0.63
N SER A 17 6.42 9.19 -0.64
CA SER A 17 6.20 10.56 -1.10
C SER A 17 5.03 10.52 -2.07
N ASP A 18 4.02 11.35 -1.79
CA ASP A 18 2.80 11.47 -2.56
C ASP A 18 2.55 12.94 -2.91
N ALA A 19 2.03 13.18 -4.10
CA ALA A 19 1.75 14.51 -4.64
C ALA A 19 0.37 14.51 -5.29
N ALA A 20 -0.62 14.99 -4.57
CA ALA A 20 -2.00 15.08 -5.02
C ALA A 20 -2.32 16.49 -5.56
N GLY A 21 -3.28 16.55 -6.49
CA GLY A 21 -3.73 17.81 -7.10
C GLY A 21 -2.61 18.58 -7.78
N ASP A 22 -1.85 17.92 -8.66
CA ASP A 22 -0.67 18.52 -9.32
C ASP A 22 0.38 19.07 -8.31
N GLY A 23 0.50 18.38 -7.17
CA GLY A 23 1.44 18.72 -6.10
C GLY A 23 1.03 19.91 -5.24
N ILE A 24 -0.23 20.33 -5.27
CA ILE A 24 -0.80 21.28 -4.29
C ILE A 24 -0.75 20.67 -2.89
N LEU A 25 -1.02 19.38 -2.77
CA LEU A 25 -0.92 18.65 -1.50
C LEU A 25 0.21 17.62 -1.62
N LYS A 26 1.23 17.77 -0.79
CA LYS A 26 2.37 16.85 -0.74
C LYS A 26 2.43 16.14 0.59
N THR A 27 2.51 14.82 0.56
CA THR A 27 2.64 13.99 1.77
C THR A 27 3.94 13.22 1.71
N ASN A 28 4.79 13.39 2.73
CA ASN A 28 6.00 12.59 2.91
C ASN A 28 5.87 11.79 4.20
N GLN A 29 6.29 10.53 4.18
CA GLN A 29 6.23 9.67 5.35
C GLN A 29 7.48 8.81 5.45
N ALA A 30 7.98 8.64 6.67
CA ALA A 30 9.00 7.69 7.03
C ALA A 30 8.49 6.77 8.14
N VAL A 31 8.53 5.46 7.91
CA VAL A 31 8.05 4.45 8.86
C VAL A 31 9.14 3.43 9.14
N LEU A 32 9.41 3.20 10.43
CA LEU A 32 10.21 2.09 10.91
C LEU A 32 9.29 0.97 11.34
N ALA A 33 9.59 -0.25 10.91
CA ALA A 33 8.84 -1.45 11.25
C ALA A 33 9.74 -2.45 11.97
N TYR A 34 9.19 -3.07 13.01
CA TYR A 34 9.80 -4.17 13.73
C TYR A 34 8.85 -5.37 13.73
N SER A 35 9.36 -6.56 13.47
CA SER A 35 8.60 -7.79 13.59
C SER A 35 9.30 -8.81 14.48
N TYR A 36 8.53 -9.62 15.18
CA TYR A 36 9.01 -10.74 15.98
C TYR A 36 8.27 -12.02 15.58
N ARG A 37 9.05 -13.06 15.27
CA ARG A 37 8.57 -14.33 14.73
C ARG A 37 8.56 -15.41 15.82
N VAL A 38 7.40 -15.99 16.06
CA VAL A 38 7.19 -17.12 16.96
C VAL A 38 6.82 -18.35 16.15
N ARG A 39 7.47 -19.48 16.42
CA ARG A 39 7.13 -20.76 15.81
C ARG A 39 6.13 -21.48 16.71
N ILE A 40 4.92 -21.73 16.20
CA ILE A 40 3.89 -22.46 16.94
C ILE A 40 4.18 -23.97 16.86
N ASN A 41 4.40 -24.48 15.66
CA ASN A 41 4.74 -25.89 15.43
C ASN A 41 5.71 -26.03 14.24
N ARG A 42 5.81 -27.22 13.63
CA ARG A 42 6.76 -27.40 12.53
C ARG A 42 6.39 -26.65 11.26
N ASP A 43 5.10 -26.46 11.02
CA ASP A 43 4.58 -25.94 9.76
C ASP A 43 4.03 -24.53 9.91
N VAL A 44 3.54 -24.17 11.10
CA VAL A 44 2.85 -22.93 11.40
C VAL A 44 3.74 -21.97 12.20
N GLY A 45 3.87 -20.75 11.70
CA GLY A 45 4.53 -19.63 12.34
C GLY A 45 3.57 -18.45 12.54
N LEU A 46 3.90 -17.61 13.50
CA LEU A 46 3.20 -16.38 13.83
C LEU A 46 4.20 -15.24 13.84
N LYS A 47 3.89 -14.12 13.19
CA LYS A 47 4.65 -12.87 13.33
C LYS A 47 3.79 -11.82 13.99
N PHE A 48 4.37 -11.15 14.98
CA PHE A 48 3.86 -9.91 15.53
C PHE A 48 4.65 -8.77 14.90
N GLY A 49 3.97 -7.71 14.51
CA GLY A 49 4.59 -6.51 13.94
C GLY A 49 4.13 -5.27 14.68
N ILE A 50 5.05 -4.34 14.86
CA ILE A 50 4.75 -2.96 15.24
C ILE A 50 5.48 -2.05 14.27
N ASP A 51 4.90 -0.89 14.02
CA ASP A 51 5.54 0.14 13.23
C ASP A 51 5.26 1.51 13.81
N ALA A 52 6.22 2.40 13.65
CA ALA A 52 6.15 3.76 14.11
C ALA A 52 6.71 4.66 13.01
N GLY A 53 6.01 5.75 12.72
CA GLY A 53 6.37 6.63 11.63
C GLY A 53 6.08 8.09 11.92
N VAL A 54 6.73 8.94 11.14
CA VAL A 54 6.47 10.37 11.09
C VAL A 54 5.98 10.67 9.68
N SER A 55 4.88 11.40 9.61
CA SER A 55 4.30 11.88 8.37
C SER A 55 4.26 13.40 8.39
N GLN A 56 4.53 13.99 7.24
CA GLN A 56 4.46 15.41 7.00
C GLN A 56 3.55 15.66 5.80
N VAL A 57 2.61 16.58 5.94
CA VAL A 57 1.81 17.09 4.83
C VAL A 57 2.09 18.57 4.64
N ALA A 58 2.21 18.99 3.39
CA ALA A 58 2.36 20.38 3.00
C ALA A 58 1.29 20.77 1.99
N LEU A 59 0.65 21.92 2.21
CA LEU A 59 -0.37 22.50 1.35
C LEU A 59 0.15 23.78 0.70
N ASP A 60 0.13 23.82 -0.63
CA ASP A 60 0.40 25.03 -1.41
C ASP A 60 -0.89 25.85 -1.56
N TRP A 61 -1.20 26.64 -0.54
CA TRP A 61 -2.43 27.44 -0.47
C TRP A 61 -2.58 28.39 -1.66
N ASP A 62 -1.47 28.96 -2.13
CA ASP A 62 -1.47 30.00 -3.16
C ASP A 62 -1.76 29.43 -4.56
N ARG A 63 -1.76 28.10 -4.72
CA ARG A 63 -2.18 27.38 -5.94
C ARG A 63 -3.64 26.90 -5.89
N LEU A 64 -4.33 27.07 -4.77
CA LEU A 64 -5.76 26.75 -4.69
C LEU A 64 -6.58 27.80 -5.44
N VAL A 65 -7.65 27.34 -6.08
CA VAL A 65 -8.68 28.18 -6.69
C VAL A 65 -9.99 27.88 -5.99
N PHE A 66 -10.54 28.88 -5.31
CA PHE A 66 -11.79 28.77 -4.59
C PHE A 66 -12.98 29.16 -5.47
N LEU A 67 -14.17 28.69 -5.11
CA LEU A 67 -15.38 28.90 -5.91
C LEU A 67 -15.75 30.38 -6.08
N ASP A 68 -15.46 31.20 -5.07
CA ASP A 68 -15.70 32.65 -5.10
C ASP A 68 -14.70 33.42 -5.98
N GLN A 69 -13.62 32.75 -6.40
CA GLN A 69 -12.65 33.30 -7.35
C GLN A 69 -12.99 32.95 -8.80
N ILE A 70 -14.05 32.18 -9.08
CA ILE A 70 -14.40 31.74 -10.43
C ILE A 70 -15.52 32.63 -10.98
N ASP A 71 -15.16 33.57 -11.86
CA ASP A 71 -16.12 34.36 -12.62
C ASP A 71 -16.73 33.50 -13.75
N PRO A 72 -18.07 33.50 -13.95
CA PRO A 72 -18.71 32.68 -14.97
C PRO A 72 -18.27 32.98 -16.42
N LEU A 73 -17.78 34.18 -16.69
CA LEU A 73 -17.38 34.62 -18.03
C LEU A 73 -15.87 34.52 -18.25
N ASN A 74 -15.07 34.87 -17.24
CA ASN A 74 -13.62 35.02 -17.36
C ASN A 74 -12.82 33.91 -16.65
N GLY A 75 -13.46 33.05 -15.86
CA GLY A 75 -12.80 31.97 -15.12
C GLY A 75 -12.09 32.50 -13.84
N PRO A 76 -10.95 31.91 -13.43
CA PRO A 76 -10.32 32.20 -12.14
C PRO A 76 -9.52 33.52 -12.09
N VAL A 77 -9.41 34.22 -13.22
CA VAL A 77 -8.60 35.44 -13.35
C VAL A 77 -9.37 36.52 -14.11
N ASP A 78 -9.05 37.78 -13.83
CA ASP A 78 -9.57 38.92 -14.57
C ASP A 78 -8.98 39.00 -16.01
N PRO A 79 -9.50 39.87 -16.89
CA PRO A 79 -8.93 40.05 -18.24
C PRO A 79 -7.47 40.53 -18.28
N ALA A 80 -6.91 40.98 -17.15
CA ALA A 80 -5.52 41.37 -17.01
C ALA A 80 -4.63 40.23 -16.43
N GLY A 81 -5.21 39.07 -16.10
CA GLY A 81 -4.53 37.90 -15.57
C GLY A 81 -4.37 37.88 -14.04
N ASN A 82 -5.02 38.77 -13.29
CA ASN A 82 -4.96 38.77 -11.83
C ASN A 82 -6.01 37.82 -11.24
N PRO A 83 -5.68 37.01 -10.22
CA PRO A 83 -6.66 36.21 -9.49
C PRO A 83 -7.68 37.09 -8.76
N TYR A 84 -8.95 36.67 -8.76
CA TYR A 84 -9.98 37.32 -7.94
C TYR A 84 -9.70 37.08 -6.44
N PRO A 85 -10.03 38.02 -5.54
CA PRO A 85 -9.85 37.82 -4.10
C PRO A 85 -10.82 36.75 -3.58
N THR A 86 -10.38 35.94 -2.62
CA THR A 86 -11.23 34.96 -1.92
C THR A 86 -11.55 35.43 -0.50
N GLN A 87 -12.72 35.03 0.00
CA GLN A 87 -13.12 35.16 1.40
C GLN A 87 -12.67 33.97 2.26
N GLU A 88 -12.02 32.96 1.66
CA GLU A 88 -11.50 31.81 2.39
C GLU A 88 -10.37 32.20 3.36
N VAL A 89 -10.45 31.65 4.57
CA VAL A 89 -9.47 31.94 5.62
C VAL A 89 -8.26 31.03 5.45
N ARG A 90 -7.11 31.64 5.14
CA ARG A 90 -5.84 30.93 5.06
C ARG A 90 -5.48 30.32 6.42
N PRO A 91 -5.20 29.00 6.50
CA PRO A 91 -4.66 28.36 7.70
C PRO A 91 -3.38 29.03 8.19
N GLU A 92 -3.19 29.07 9.50
CA GLU A 92 -1.94 29.52 10.11
C GLU A 92 -0.77 28.57 9.79
N GLU A 93 -1.03 27.27 9.78
CA GLU A 93 -0.06 26.23 9.45
C GLU A 93 -0.41 25.54 8.12
N LEU A 94 0.46 25.71 7.13
CA LEU A 94 0.37 25.01 5.84
C LEU A 94 1.25 23.77 5.76
N ASN A 95 1.97 23.45 6.84
CA ASN A 95 2.83 22.29 6.94
C ASN A 95 2.60 21.64 8.30
N LYS A 96 2.06 20.42 8.30
CA LYS A 96 1.72 19.69 9.52
C LYS A 96 2.50 18.39 9.58
N THR A 97 3.09 18.11 10.74
CA THR A 97 3.83 16.89 10.99
C THR A 97 3.19 16.14 12.16
N TRP A 98 2.97 14.84 12.00
CA TRP A 98 2.44 14.00 13.06
C TRP A 98 3.19 12.69 13.15
N PHE A 99 3.13 12.11 14.34
CA PHE A 99 3.62 10.79 14.63
C PHE A 99 2.45 9.79 14.55
N ASP A 100 2.73 8.58 14.08
CA ASP A 100 1.75 7.51 14.07
C ASP A 100 2.35 6.13 14.39
N VAL A 101 1.52 5.25 14.92
CA VAL A 101 1.85 3.88 15.30
C VAL A 101 0.86 2.90 14.67
N GLY A 102 1.40 1.78 14.23
CA GLY A 102 0.65 0.62 13.77
C GLY A 102 1.07 -0.66 14.47
N ALA A 103 0.20 -1.66 14.42
CA ALA A 103 0.46 -3.01 14.89
C ALA A 103 -0.18 -4.04 13.95
N GLY A 104 0.39 -5.24 13.91
CA GLY A 104 -0.11 -6.32 13.08
C GLY A 104 0.28 -7.70 13.55
N LEU A 105 -0.45 -8.67 13.03
CA LEU A 105 -0.28 -10.09 13.26
C LEU A 105 -0.32 -10.80 11.91
N LEU A 106 0.56 -11.77 11.70
CA LEU A 106 0.56 -12.62 10.51
C LEU A 106 0.76 -14.08 10.94
N LEU A 107 -0.29 -14.89 10.78
CA LEU A 107 -0.21 -16.34 10.86
C LEU A 107 0.13 -16.88 9.46
N TYR A 108 1.11 -17.75 9.36
CA TYR A 108 1.51 -18.32 8.09
C TYR A 108 1.91 -19.80 8.22
N ALA A 109 1.60 -20.55 7.17
CA ALA A 109 1.89 -21.97 6.99
C ALA A 109 2.47 -22.18 5.58
N PRO A 110 2.87 -23.41 5.17
CA PRO A 110 3.47 -23.62 3.86
C PRO A 110 2.53 -23.32 2.68
N GLN A 111 1.22 -23.34 2.90
CA GLN A 111 0.21 -23.18 1.84
C GLN A 111 -0.67 -21.95 2.01
N PHE A 112 -0.80 -21.38 3.22
CA PHE A 112 -1.68 -20.23 3.44
C PHE A 112 -1.08 -19.22 4.41
N TYR A 113 -1.62 -18.00 4.37
CA TYR A 113 -1.40 -16.98 5.37
C TYR A 113 -2.69 -16.24 5.67
N VAL A 114 -2.77 -15.73 6.90
CA VAL A 114 -3.84 -14.86 7.37
C VAL A 114 -3.20 -13.81 8.25
N GLY A 115 -3.50 -12.54 8.01
CA GLY A 115 -2.97 -11.44 8.79
C GLY A 115 -4.00 -10.38 9.09
N LEU A 116 -3.80 -9.72 10.22
CA LEU A 116 -4.61 -8.63 10.73
C LEU A 116 -3.66 -7.46 11.02
N SER A 117 -4.03 -6.25 10.65
CA SER A 117 -3.29 -5.06 11.08
C SER A 117 -4.20 -3.89 11.39
N ALA A 118 -3.72 -3.05 12.30
CA ALA A 118 -4.32 -1.80 12.71
C ALA A 118 -3.29 -0.69 12.50
N LYS A 119 -3.65 0.34 11.75
CA LYS A 119 -2.87 1.57 11.50
C LYS A 119 -3.62 2.76 12.09
N HIS A 120 -2.92 3.85 12.32
CA HIS A 120 -3.51 5.07 12.91
C HIS A 120 -3.99 4.85 14.35
N LEU A 121 -3.24 4.06 15.13
CA LEU A 121 -3.57 3.79 16.54
C LEU A 121 -3.55 5.06 17.39
N THR A 122 -2.77 6.05 16.96
CA THR A 122 -2.65 7.35 17.64
C THR A 122 -3.70 8.37 17.18
N THR A 123 -4.51 8.02 16.17
CA THR A 123 -5.53 8.88 15.55
C THR A 123 -5.05 10.33 15.34
N PRO A 124 -3.94 10.54 14.62
CA PRO A 124 -3.31 11.86 14.52
C PRO A 124 -4.21 12.84 13.77
N ASP A 125 -4.24 14.09 14.22
CA ASP A 125 -4.99 15.14 13.53
C ASP A 125 -4.22 15.64 12.29
N GLN A 126 -4.87 15.57 11.13
CA GLN A 126 -4.34 16.01 9.84
C GLN A 126 -4.95 17.32 9.34
N SER A 127 -5.92 17.91 10.06
CA SER A 127 -6.61 19.11 9.60
C SER A 127 -5.66 20.31 9.51
N PHE A 128 -5.72 21.04 8.39
CA PHE A 128 -5.09 22.36 8.26
C PHE A 128 -5.97 23.45 8.89
N LEU A 129 -7.28 23.26 8.88
CA LEU A 129 -8.24 24.23 9.39
C LEU A 129 -8.50 23.93 10.86
N GLY A 130 -8.20 24.89 11.75
CA GLY A 130 -8.51 24.85 13.19
C GLY A 130 -10.01 24.98 13.50
N LEU A 131 -10.89 24.57 12.59
CA LEU A 131 -12.33 24.82 12.67
C LEU A 131 -13.05 23.93 13.71
N ASN A 132 -12.36 23.00 14.36
CA ASN A 132 -12.97 21.98 15.22
C ASN A 132 -12.07 21.57 16.42
N ASP A 133 -11.51 22.51 17.17
CA ASP A 133 -10.68 22.22 18.36
C ASP A 133 -11.35 21.33 19.43
N ASN A 134 -12.68 21.16 19.39
CA ASN A 134 -13.47 20.34 20.32
C ASN A 134 -14.02 19.02 19.72
N LEU A 135 -13.81 18.76 18.43
CA LEU A 135 -14.18 17.51 17.75
C LEU A 135 -12.91 16.96 17.11
N GLN A 136 -12.19 16.10 17.85
CA GLN A 136 -11.02 15.39 17.31
C GLN A 136 -11.46 14.44 16.18
N ALA A 137 -11.62 14.98 14.97
CA ALA A 137 -11.70 14.21 13.74
C ALA A 137 -10.27 13.83 13.31
N GLY A 138 -9.56 13.11 14.19
CA GLY A 138 -8.25 12.55 13.88
C GLY A 138 -8.36 11.53 12.75
N LEU A 139 -7.23 11.21 12.13
CA LEU A 139 -7.13 10.19 11.09
C LEU A 139 -7.73 8.87 11.61
N PRO A 140 -8.83 8.38 11.00
CA PRO A 140 -9.54 7.24 11.56
C PRO A 140 -8.67 5.98 11.58
N LEU A 141 -8.86 5.18 12.63
CA LEU A 141 -8.26 3.85 12.74
C LEU A 141 -8.51 3.06 11.45
N ARG A 142 -7.44 2.54 10.86
CA ARG A 142 -7.50 1.68 9.67
C ARG A 142 -7.25 0.24 10.08
N LEU A 143 -8.28 -0.59 9.96
CA LEU A 143 -8.22 -2.02 10.17
C LEU A 143 -8.11 -2.74 8.83
N SER A 144 -7.26 -3.75 8.77
CA SER A 144 -7.10 -4.57 7.58
C SER A 144 -6.99 -6.05 7.94
N LEU A 145 -7.79 -6.89 7.31
CA LEU A 145 -7.71 -8.34 7.36
C LEU A 145 -7.33 -8.85 5.98
N HIS A 146 -6.27 -9.63 5.87
CA HIS A 146 -5.86 -10.23 4.60
C HIS A 146 -5.61 -11.72 4.77
N ALA A 147 -5.89 -12.47 3.70
CA ALA A 147 -5.64 -13.89 3.65
C ALA A 147 -5.33 -14.32 2.23
N GLY A 148 -4.59 -15.41 2.11
CA GLY A 148 -4.23 -15.97 0.82
C GLY A 148 -3.69 -17.37 0.93
N THR A 149 -3.68 -18.05 -0.20
CA THR A 149 -3.09 -19.39 -0.34
C THR A 149 -2.21 -19.44 -1.58
N GLU A 150 -1.23 -20.32 -1.61
CA GLU A 150 -0.41 -20.58 -2.78
C GLU A 150 -0.43 -22.07 -3.09
N LEU A 151 -0.94 -22.40 -4.28
CA LEU A 151 -0.98 -23.74 -4.81
C LEU A 151 0.11 -23.84 -5.88
N SER A 152 1.22 -24.50 -5.53
CA SER A 152 2.31 -24.76 -6.45
C SER A 152 2.11 -26.10 -7.17
N PHE A 153 2.15 -26.08 -8.50
CA PHE A 153 2.07 -27.23 -9.38
C PHE A 153 3.47 -27.57 -9.87
N LYS A 154 4.06 -28.63 -9.30
CA LYS A 154 5.33 -29.17 -9.80
C LYS A 154 5.04 -30.01 -11.04
N THR A 155 5.50 -29.57 -12.20
CA THR A 155 5.47 -30.41 -13.41
C THR A 155 6.38 -31.62 -13.17
N GLY A 156 5.88 -32.84 -13.38
CA GLY A 156 6.54 -34.09 -12.97
C GLY A 156 7.93 -34.39 -13.58
N ASN A 157 8.46 -33.53 -14.45
CA ASN A 157 9.83 -33.61 -14.95
C ASN A 157 10.71 -32.58 -14.21
N LYS A 158 11.87 -33.02 -13.69
CA LYS A 158 12.91 -32.20 -13.01
C LYS A 158 13.50 -31.03 -13.84
N ARG A 159 12.92 -30.73 -15.01
CA ARG A 159 13.34 -29.69 -15.96
C ARG A 159 12.22 -28.68 -16.30
N GLY A 160 11.00 -28.87 -15.80
CA GLY A 160 9.90 -27.95 -16.03
C GLY A 160 9.96 -26.74 -15.09
N TRP A 161 9.51 -25.58 -15.56
CA TRP A 161 9.29 -24.43 -14.69
C TRP A 161 8.16 -24.69 -13.70
N GLU A 162 8.32 -24.23 -12.46
CA GLU A 162 7.27 -24.31 -11.46
C GLU A 162 6.13 -23.35 -11.85
N ALA A 163 4.90 -23.84 -11.78
CA ALA A 163 3.69 -23.05 -11.93
C ALA A 163 3.04 -22.86 -10.58
N PHE A 164 2.45 -21.69 -10.31
CA PHE A 164 1.65 -21.50 -9.09
C PHE A 164 0.38 -20.69 -9.37
N VAL A 165 -0.63 -20.92 -8.55
CA VAL A 165 -1.84 -20.11 -8.46
C VAL A 165 -1.94 -19.62 -7.02
N SER A 166 -2.16 -18.32 -6.83
CA SER A 166 -2.35 -17.75 -5.50
C SER A 166 -3.58 -16.84 -5.45
N PRO A 167 -4.73 -17.33 -4.98
CA PRO A 167 -5.88 -16.50 -4.67
C PRO A 167 -5.67 -15.78 -3.33
N ASN A 168 -6.09 -14.52 -3.28
CA ASN A 168 -5.85 -13.60 -2.18
C ASN A 168 -7.07 -12.70 -1.96
N VAL A 169 -7.28 -12.31 -0.71
CA VAL A 169 -8.32 -11.38 -0.29
C VAL A 169 -7.77 -10.39 0.73
N LEU A 170 -8.24 -9.15 0.67
CA LEU A 170 -7.93 -8.06 1.58
C LEU A 170 -9.21 -7.29 1.87
N LEU A 171 -9.58 -7.25 3.14
CA LEU A 171 -10.68 -6.47 3.70
C LEU A 171 -10.07 -5.28 4.44
N LEU A 172 -10.54 -4.09 4.13
CA LEU A 172 -10.08 -2.83 4.69
C LEU A 172 -11.27 -2.07 5.26
N ARG A 173 -11.12 -1.52 6.46
CA ARG A 173 -12.08 -0.61 7.06
C ARG A 173 -11.34 0.60 7.62
N GLN A 174 -11.77 1.80 7.25
CA GLN A 174 -11.22 3.05 7.77
C GLN A 174 -12.34 4.09 7.85
N GLY A 175 -12.65 4.54 9.07
CA GLY A 175 -13.85 5.35 9.33
C GLY A 175 -15.12 4.62 8.85
N GLU A 176 -15.93 5.32 8.07
CA GLU A 176 -17.17 4.79 7.48
C GLU A 176 -16.92 3.96 6.20
N PHE A 177 -15.72 4.00 5.63
CA PHE A 177 -15.41 3.32 4.38
C PHE A 177 -14.97 1.87 4.65
N THR A 178 -15.58 0.94 3.91
CA THR A 178 -15.19 -0.47 3.91
C THR A 178 -14.97 -0.94 2.49
N GLN A 179 -13.80 -1.53 2.25
CA GLN A 179 -13.32 -1.97 0.95
C GLN A 179 -12.92 -3.45 1.00
N VAL A 180 -13.27 -4.17 -0.06
CA VAL A 180 -12.93 -5.56 -0.30
C VAL A 180 -12.12 -5.63 -1.59
N ASN A 181 -10.92 -6.18 -1.50
CA ASN A 181 -10.08 -6.54 -2.64
C ASN A 181 -9.99 -8.06 -2.70
N ALA A 182 -10.35 -8.65 -3.82
CA ALA A 182 -10.18 -10.08 -4.07
C ALA A 182 -9.48 -10.28 -5.39
N GLY A 183 -8.49 -11.17 -5.45
CA GLY A 183 -7.72 -11.36 -6.65
C GLY A 183 -6.95 -12.66 -6.66
N ALA A 184 -6.26 -12.93 -7.75
CA ALA A 184 -5.38 -14.07 -7.86
C ALA A 184 -4.15 -13.74 -8.69
N TYR A 185 -3.03 -14.36 -8.33
CA TYR A 185 -1.81 -14.40 -9.13
C TYR A 185 -1.62 -15.76 -9.77
N LEU A 186 -1.05 -15.75 -10.96
CA LEU A 186 -0.61 -16.90 -11.73
C LEU A 186 0.86 -16.71 -12.04
N GLY A 187 1.70 -17.69 -11.72
CA GLY A 187 3.11 -17.67 -12.05
C GLY A 187 3.51 -18.86 -12.89
N TYR A 188 4.39 -18.64 -13.86
CA TYR A 188 5.03 -19.68 -14.65
C TYR A 188 6.48 -19.31 -14.94
N GLY A 189 7.42 -19.98 -14.28
CA GLY A 189 8.84 -19.67 -14.40
C GLY A 189 9.14 -18.22 -13.98
N PRO A 190 9.76 -17.40 -14.84
CA PRO A 190 10.10 -16.02 -14.49
C PRO A 190 8.95 -15.03 -14.70
N VAL A 191 7.82 -15.44 -15.29
CA VAL A 191 6.69 -14.55 -15.58
C VAL A 191 5.58 -14.78 -14.56
N PHE A 192 4.93 -13.71 -14.13
CA PHE A 192 3.71 -13.78 -13.35
C PHE A 192 2.70 -12.76 -13.85
N ALA A 193 1.42 -13.07 -13.66
CA ALA A 193 0.31 -12.19 -13.95
C ALA A 193 -0.69 -12.25 -12.80
N GLY A 194 -1.53 -11.24 -12.67
CA GLY A 194 -2.58 -11.25 -11.66
C GLY A 194 -3.76 -10.40 -12.06
N THR A 195 -4.88 -10.67 -11.43
CA THR A 195 -6.08 -9.84 -11.53
C THR A 195 -6.64 -9.62 -10.13
N TRP A 196 -7.11 -8.42 -9.88
CA TRP A 196 -7.79 -8.05 -8.65
C TRP A 196 -9.07 -7.31 -8.96
N TYR A 197 -10.06 -7.51 -8.12
CA TYR A 197 -11.30 -6.77 -8.10
C TYR A 197 -11.38 -6.01 -6.78
N ARG A 198 -11.47 -4.68 -6.87
CA ARG A 198 -11.61 -3.75 -5.76
C ARG A 198 -13.05 -3.26 -5.72
N HIS A 199 -13.69 -3.48 -4.58
CA HIS A 199 -15.10 -3.13 -4.36
C HIS A 199 -15.25 -2.45 -3.01
N THR A 200 -15.82 -1.26 -2.99
CA THR A 200 -16.27 -0.60 -1.77
C THR A 200 -17.72 -1.00 -1.53
N LEU A 201 -18.16 -1.18 -0.28
CA LEU A 201 -19.52 -1.67 0.01
C LEU A 201 -20.65 -0.85 -0.65
N THR A 202 -20.38 0.42 -0.96
CA THR A 202 -21.32 1.31 -1.65
C THR A 202 -21.18 1.28 -3.17
N ASN A 203 -20.01 0.95 -3.72
CA ASN A 203 -19.72 1.03 -5.16
C ASN A 203 -18.61 0.05 -5.59
N ALA A 204 -18.79 -0.61 -6.73
CA ALA A 204 -17.67 -1.21 -7.45
C ALA A 204 -16.67 -0.12 -7.82
N ASP A 205 -15.37 -0.35 -7.63
CA ASP A 205 -14.35 0.68 -7.81
C ASP A 205 -13.51 0.36 -9.05
N ALA A 206 -12.72 -0.72 -9.01
CA ALA A 206 -11.81 -1.05 -10.11
C ALA A 206 -11.53 -2.55 -10.28
N VAL A 207 -11.20 -2.93 -11.51
CA VAL A 207 -10.52 -4.18 -11.85
C VAL A 207 -9.08 -3.84 -12.17
N ILE A 208 -8.14 -4.50 -11.50
CA ILE A 208 -6.71 -4.26 -11.63
C ILE A 208 -6.09 -5.45 -12.33
N ALA A 209 -5.47 -5.22 -13.48
CA ALA A 209 -4.68 -6.24 -14.17
C ALA A 209 -3.19 -5.99 -13.90
N LEU A 210 -2.44 -7.06 -13.65
CA LEU A 210 -1.00 -7.00 -13.42
C LEU A 210 -0.26 -8.01 -14.29
N VAL A 211 0.88 -7.60 -14.83
CA VAL A 211 1.87 -8.50 -15.43
C VAL A 211 3.26 -8.14 -14.91
N GLY A 212 4.09 -9.14 -14.69
CA GLY A 212 5.43 -8.92 -14.17
C GLY A 212 6.40 -10.02 -14.56
N PHE A 213 7.67 -9.68 -14.36
CA PHE A 213 8.80 -10.53 -14.66
C PHE A 213 9.78 -10.51 -13.49
N GLN A 214 10.32 -11.67 -13.17
CA GLN A 214 11.25 -11.89 -12.07
C GLN A 214 12.45 -12.71 -12.52
N LYS A 215 13.65 -12.17 -12.32
CA LYS A 215 14.89 -12.87 -12.61
C LYS A 215 15.98 -12.47 -11.62
N GLY A 216 16.55 -13.48 -10.95
CA GLY A 216 17.59 -13.28 -9.95
C GLY A 216 17.08 -12.39 -8.81
N VAL A 217 17.78 -11.26 -8.60
CA VAL A 217 17.45 -10.29 -7.54
C VAL A 217 16.40 -9.27 -7.96
N VAL A 218 16.00 -9.19 -9.23
CA VAL A 218 15.09 -8.13 -9.72
C VAL A 218 13.72 -8.72 -10.06
N LYS A 219 12.67 -8.04 -9.62
CA LYS A 219 11.28 -8.28 -10.00
C LYS A 219 10.66 -6.97 -10.44
N VAL A 220 10.07 -6.95 -11.61
CA VAL A 220 9.39 -5.78 -12.19
C VAL A 220 7.94 -6.15 -12.42
N GLY A 221 7.02 -5.25 -12.08
CA GLY A 221 5.59 -5.42 -12.31
C GLY A 221 5.00 -4.15 -12.90
N TYR A 222 4.05 -4.32 -13.81
CA TYR A 222 3.21 -3.25 -14.34
C TYR A 222 1.75 -3.60 -14.04
N SER A 223 1.03 -2.66 -13.44
CA SER A 223 -0.41 -2.77 -13.19
C SER A 223 -1.19 -1.67 -13.90
N PHE A 224 -2.43 -2.00 -14.22
CA PHE A 224 -3.41 -1.07 -14.78
C PHE A 224 -4.75 -1.21 -14.05
N ASP A 225 -5.20 -0.11 -13.46
CA ASP A 225 -6.47 -0.01 -12.75
C ASP A 225 -7.56 0.45 -13.72
N ILE A 226 -8.49 -0.44 -14.03
CA ILE A 226 -9.68 -0.17 -14.84
C ILE A 226 -10.81 0.20 -13.89
N THR A 227 -11.24 1.47 -13.88
CA THR A 227 -12.40 1.88 -13.09
C THR A 227 -13.69 1.25 -13.65
N VAL A 228 -14.45 0.55 -12.80
CA VAL A 228 -15.69 -0.16 -13.18
C VAL A 228 -16.93 0.53 -12.59
N SER A 229 -16.74 1.57 -11.77
CA SER A 229 -17.81 2.31 -11.10
C SER A 229 -18.64 3.20 -12.05
N GLU A 230 -19.84 3.60 -11.61
CA GLU A 230 -20.68 4.61 -12.30
C GLU A 230 -20.00 5.99 -12.40
N LEU A 231 -18.89 6.21 -11.68
CA LEU A 231 -17.92 7.26 -11.97
C LEU A 231 -17.02 6.89 -13.16
N THR A 232 -17.61 6.32 -14.22
CA THR A 232 -17.01 6.29 -15.54
C THR A 232 -17.08 7.72 -16.10
N LEU A 233 -16.37 8.66 -15.48
CA LEU A 233 -16.09 9.95 -16.09
C LEU A 233 -15.39 9.64 -17.42
N PRO A 234 -15.87 10.16 -18.56
CA PRO A 234 -15.11 10.12 -19.80
C PRO A 234 -13.85 10.98 -19.60
N GLY A 235 -12.81 10.38 -19.02
CA GLY A 235 -11.61 11.11 -18.61
C GLY A 235 -10.73 10.46 -17.54
N SER A 236 -11.17 9.44 -16.79
CA SER A 236 -10.29 8.88 -15.74
C SER A 236 -9.06 8.16 -16.29
N GLY A 237 -9.11 7.66 -17.54
CA GLY A 237 -7.97 7.04 -18.23
C GLY A 237 -7.44 5.73 -17.64
N GLY A 238 -7.91 5.35 -16.44
CA GLY A 238 -7.28 4.34 -15.59
C GLY A 238 -6.00 4.85 -14.94
N ALA A 239 -5.45 4.07 -14.01
CA ALA A 239 -4.16 4.37 -13.37
C ALA A 239 -3.11 3.35 -13.80
N HIS A 240 -1.94 3.86 -14.21
CA HIS A 240 -0.78 3.05 -14.58
C HIS A 240 0.20 3.01 -13.42
N GLU A 241 0.61 1.82 -13.00
CA GLU A 241 1.57 1.65 -11.92
C GLU A 241 2.76 0.81 -12.39
N LEU A 242 3.97 1.26 -12.04
CA LEU A 242 5.21 0.52 -12.25
C LEU A 242 5.85 0.21 -10.91
N SER A 243 6.19 -1.06 -10.71
CA SER A 243 6.85 -1.54 -9.49
C SER A 243 8.16 -2.23 -9.81
N VAL A 244 9.17 -1.98 -8.98
CA VAL A 244 10.47 -2.64 -9.03
C VAL A 244 10.85 -3.09 -7.63
N LEU A 245 11.18 -4.36 -7.50
CA LEU A 245 11.60 -5.00 -6.26
C LEU A 245 12.99 -5.60 -6.43
N PHE A 246 13.84 -5.37 -5.43
CA PHE A 246 15.17 -5.95 -5.32
C PHE A 246 15.22 -6.94 -4.13
N SER A 247 15.34 -8.24 -4.42
CA SER A 247 15.43 -9.33 -3.44
C SER A 247 16.87 -9.80 -3.32
N PHE A 248 17.64 -9.24 -2.39
CA PHE A 248 19.07 -9.56 -2.19
C PHE A 248 19.32 -10.97 -1.66
N ASP A 249 18.34 -11.56 -0.96
CA ASP A 249 18.36 -12.95 -0.46
C ASP A 249 18.56 -13.97 -1.59
N LYS A 250 18.22 -13.60 -2.84
CA LYS A 250 18.39 -14.41 -4.04
C LYS A 250 19.72 -14.24 -4.74
N SER A 251 20.65 -13.46 -4.18
CA SER A 251 22.00 -13.35 -4.75
C SER A 251 22.76 -14.66 -4.57
N GLU A 252 23.49 -15.09 -5.61
CA GLU A 252 24.27 -16.33 -5.60
C GLU A 252 25.29 -16.37 -4.43
N ALA A 253 25.85 -15.21 -4.07
CA ALA A 253 26.78 -15.05 -2.95
C ALA A 253 26.15 -15.32 -1.57
N LEU A 254 24.87 -14.98 -1.38
CA LEU A 254 24.14 -15.24 -0.14
C LEU A 254 23.55 -16.66 -0.12
N GLN A 255 23.08 -17.17 -1.26
CA GLN A 255 22.63 -18.57 -1.37
C GLN A 255 23.76 -19.57 -1.05
N ALA A 256 25.01 -19.27 -1.42
CA ALA A 256 26.18 -20.07 -1.06
C ALA A 256 26.48 -20.10 0.46
N ARG A 257 25.99 -19.11 1.22
CA ARG A 257 26.17 -19.00 2.68
C ARG A 257 24.97 -19.47 3.50
N HIS A 258 23.78 -19.55 2.89
CA HIS A 258 22.56 -20.00 3.57
C HIS A 258 22.56 -21.52 3.76
N ARG A 259 23.18 -21.98 4.87
CA ARG A 259 22.85 -23.29 5.46
C ARG A 259 21.43 -23.21 6.02
N ALA A 260 20.51 -23.98 5.42
CA ALA A 260 19.20 -24.39 5.91
C ALA A 260 18.57 -23.48 6.98
N SER A 261 17.84 -22.45 6.55
CA SER A 261 16.96 -21.71 7.44
C SER A 261 16.04 -22.70 8.16
N ARG A 262 15.92 -22.59 9.49
CA ARG A 262 15.07 -23.50 10.29
C ARG A 262 13.58 -23.17 10.18
N TYR A 263 13.22 -22.18 9.37
CA TYR A 263 11.87 -21.66 9.19
C TYR A 263 11.42 -21.88 7.75
N ASN A 264 10.12 -22.16 7.57
CA ASN A 264 9.54 -22.33 6.25
C ASN A 264 9.77 -21.09 5.40
N ASP A 265 10.24 -21.36 4.19
CA ASP A 265 10.61 -20.40 3.17
C ASP A 265 9.34 -19.67 2.66
N CYS A 266 9.46 -18.40 2.27
CA CYS A 266 8.30 -17.58 1.89
C CYS A 266 7.59 -18.12 0.63
N PHE A 267 6.30 -17.81 0.46
CA PHE A 267 5.54 -18.12 -0.77
C PHE A 267 6.23 -17.57 -2.02
N ASN A 268 6.19 -18.29 -3.13
CA ASN A 268 6.80 -17.90 -4.40
C ASN A 268 6.35 -16.51 -4.87
N MET A 269 5.09 -16.13 -4.62
CA MET A 269 4.60 -14.81 -4.96
C MET A 269 5.28 -13.66 -4.19
N PHE A 270 5.74 -13.94 -2.96
CA PHE A 270 6.43 -12.96 -2.10
C PHE A 270 7.95 -12.97 -2.27
N ARG A 271 8.49 -13.93 -3.02
CA ARG A 271 9.90 -13.96 -3.35
C ARG A 271 10.21 -12.97 -4.47
#